data_AF-N9D1E6-F1
#
_entry.id   AF-N9D1E6-F1
#
_cell.length_a   1.000
_cell.length_b   1.000
_cell.length_c   1.000
_cell.angle_alpha   90.00
_cell.angle_beta   90.00
_cell.angle_gamma   90.00
#
_symmetry.space_group_name_H-M   'P 1'
#
loop_
_entity.id
_entity.type
_entity.pdbx_description
1 polymer ?
#
loop_
_entity_poly.entity_id
_entity_poly.type
_entity_poly.pdbx_seq_one_letter_code
_entity_poly.pdbx_strand_id
1 'polypeptide(L)'
;MKHDYWGEIHPSWAGFSSETFFSHTFFNQHADREIFLGEEFDEEGNEIEQEPDQEQLNAFAKTYQKFLQNFEQHLKTIQQHAFERYQKLYAHHYENPEKSGEAALSIHDVESHNPYIQTMLNLRLSSPDILRLSIHYDLDTEHGMEFKFVNDQLETVAGIAET
;
A
#
# COMPACT_ATOMS: atom_id res chain seq x y z
N MET A 1 16.52 -14.72 10.75
CA MET A 1 17.90 -14.24 10.38
C MET A 1 18.11 -12.78 10.84
N LYS A 2 19.34 -12.23 10.93
CA LYS A 2 19.56 -10.78 11.19
C LYS A 2 20.20 -10.07 9.98
N HIS A 3 19.66 -8.91 9.61
CA HIS A 3 20.09 -8.07 8.49
C HIS A 3 20.46 -6.65 8.96
N ASP A 4 21.48 -6.03 8.35
CA ASP A 4 21.97 -4.70 8.78
C ASP A 4 20.92 -3.59 8.68
N TYR A 5 20.08 -3.63 7.65
CA TYR A 5 19.00 -2.66 7.46
C TYR A 5 17.70 -3.03 8.17
N TRP A 6 17.31 -4.31 8.11
CA TRP A 6 15.97 -4.75 8.53
C TRP A 6 15.92 -5.16 10.01
N GLY A 7 17.07 -5.45 10.62
CA GLY A 7 17.11 -6.04 11.96
C GLY A 7 16.81 -7.54 11.92
N GLU A 8 16.10 -8.03 12.93
CA GLU A 8 15.68 -9.43 12.99
C GLU A 8 14.51 -9.73 12.05
N ILE A 9 14.72 -10.67 11.13
CA ILE A 9 13.70 -11.21 10.22
C ILE A 9 12.96 -12.34 10.93
N HIS A 10 11.63 -12.28 10.89
CA HIS A 10 10.76 -13.25 11.55
C HIS A 10 9.48 -13.50 10.73
N PRO A 11 8.84 -14.68 10.87
CA PRO A 11 7.52 -14.93 10.32
C PRO A 11 6.47 -13.97 10.89
N SER A 12 5.52 -13.58 10.06
CA SER A 12 4.36 -12.77 10.40
C SER A 12 3.09 -13.35 9.75
N TRP A 13 1.96 -12.68 9.90
CA TRP A 13 0.66 -13.18 9.46
C TRP A 13 0.48 -13.27 7.93
N ALA A 14 1.38 -12.66 7.15
CA ALA A 14 1.36 -12.71 5.68
C ALA A 14 2.77 -12.82 5.08
N GLY A 15 3.54 -13.81 5.55
CA GLY A 15 4.90 -14.12 5.11
C GLY A 15 5.95 -13.67 6.13
N PHE A 16 7.02 -13.01 5.67
CA PHE A 16 8.12 -12.57 6.53
C PHE A 16 8.11 -11.06 6.74
N SER A 17 8.52 -10.64 7.93
CA SER A 17 8.58 -9.25 8.35
C SER A 17 9.87 -9.00 9.14
N SER A 18 10.01 -7.79 9.68
CA SER A 18 11.18 -7.38 10.43
C SER A 18 10.84 -6.41 11.56
N GLU A 19 11.84 -6.03 12.35
CA GLU A 19 11.72 -4.99 13.38
C GLU A 19 11.50 -3.58 12.79
N THR A 20 11.61 -3.43 11.47
CA THR A 20 11.43 -2.16 10.75
C THR A 20 9.97 -1.95 10.38
N PHE A 21 9.42 -0.82 10.80
CA PHE A 21 8.06 -0.39 10.46
C PHE A 21 8.08 0.89 9.63
N PHE A 22 7.03 1.08 8.84
CA PHE A 22 6.78 2.33 8.13
C PHE A 22 5.81 3.21 8.93
N SER A 23 6.10 4.51 8.98
CA SER A 23 5.16 5.51 9.48
C SER A 23 5.29 6.82 8.70
N HIS A 24 4.16 7.50 8.51
CA HIS A 24 4.11 8.80 7.87
C HIS A 24 2.90 9.58 8.37
N THR A 25 3.00 10.90 8.55
CA THR A 25 1.93 11.71 9.17
C THR A 25 0.62 11.75 8.38
N PHE A 26 0.67 11.47 7.07
CA PHE A 26 -0.53 11.36 6.25
C PHE A 26 -1.37 10.13 6.60
N PHE A 27 -0.71 9.01 6.92
CA PHE A 27 -1.39 7.76 7.23
C PHE A 27 -1.54 7.61 8.74
N ASN A 28 -2.77 7.39 9.20
CA ASN A 28 -3.17 7.16 10.60
C ASN A 28 -2.11 7.59 11.62
N GLN A 29 -2.15 8.86 11.99
CA GLN A 29 -1.16 9.52 12.84
C GLN A 29 -0.76 8.61 14.03
N HIS A 30 0.53 8.29 14.13
CA HIS A 30 1.15 7.45 15.17
C HIS A 30 0.97 5.93 15.05
N ALA A 31 0.54 5.42 13.91
CA ALA A 31 0.36 4.00 13.72
C ALA A 31 1.49 3.44 12.84
N ASP A 32 2.41 2.71 13.46
CA ASP A 32 3.45 1.96 12.75
C ASP A 32 2.80 0.87 11.89
N ARG A 33 3.33 0.70 10.67
CA ARG A 33 2.80 -0.23 9.66
C ARG A 33 3.85 -1.25 9.27
N GLU A 34 3.40 -2.48 9.25
CA GLU A 34 4.25 -3.62 8.93
C GLU A 34 4.73 -3.57 7.48
N ILE A 35 5.96 -4.03 7.27
CA ILE A 35 6.59 -4.13 5.96
C ILE A 35 6.88 -5.62 5.72
N PHE A 36 6.14 -6.21 4.79
CA PHE A 36 6.37 -7.60 4.37
C PHE A 36 7.54 -7.69 3.40
N LEU A 37 8.36 -8.71 3.59
CA LEU A 37 9.59 -8.98 2.85
C LEU A 37 9.38 -10.24 2.00
N GLY A 38 9.02 -10.05 0.73
CA GLY A 38 8.63 -11.11 -0.20
C GLY A 38 7.12 -11.24 -0.37
N GLU A 39 6.71 -12.22 -1.19
CA GLU A 39 5.31 -12.64 -1.33
C GLU A 39 4.94 -13.64 -0.22
N GLU A 40 3.64 -13.79 0.04
CA GLU A 40 3.10 -14.79 0.97
C GLU A 40 2.99 -16.17 0.33
N PHE A 41 2.62 -16.21 -0.96
CA PHE A 41 2.41 -17.42 -1.72
C PHE A 41 3.31 -17.48 -2.95
N ASP A 42 3.71 -18.69 -3.33
CA ASP A 42 4.39 -18.96 -4.59
C ASP A 42 3.41 -18.96 -5.79
N GLU A 43 3.93 -19.20 -7.00
CA GLU A 43 3.13 -19.23 -8.24
C GLU A 43 2.09 -20.37 -8.27
N GLU A 44 2.25 -21.39 -7.43
CA GLU A 44 1.32 -22.52 -7.28
C GLU A 44 0.29 -22.27 -6.19
N GLY A 45 0.39 -21.15 -5.46
CA GLY A 45 -0.48 -20.79 -4.34
C GLY A 45 -0.10 -21.48 -3.02
N ASN A 46 1.09 -22.05 -2.92
CA ASN A 46 1.59 -22.59 -1.66
C ASN A 46 2.23 -21.48 -0.83
N GLU A 47 2.06 -21.55 0.48
CA GLU A 47 2.69 -20.60 1.40
C GLU A 47 4.23 -20.70 1.32
N ILE A 48 4.89 -19.55 1.25
CA ILE A 48 6.34 -19.47 1.24
C ILE A 48 6.84 -19.59 2.68
N GLU A 49 7.33 -20.78 3.04
CA GLU A 49 7.89 -21.05 4.37
C GLU A 49 9.37 -20.71 4.50
N GLN A 50 10.05 -20.40 3.38
CA GLN A 50 11.48 -20.10 3.39
C GLN A 50 11.73 -18.61 3.59
N GLU A 51 12.49 -18.27 4.64
CA GLU A 51 12.96 -16.89 4.88
C GLU A 51 13.68 -16.35 3.62
N PRO A 52 13.46 -15.07 3.23
CA PRO A 52 14.22 -14.44 2.15
C PRO A 52 15.71 -14.50 2.45
N ASP A 53 16.54 -14.76 1.45
CA ASP A 53 17.98 -14.79 1.63
C ASP A 53 18.61 -13.39 1.73
N GLN A 54 19.92 -13.36 1.99
CA GLN A 54 20.67 -12.11 2.15
C GLN A 54 20.66 -11.24 0.87
N GLU A 55 20.61 -11.82 -0.32
CA GLU A 55 20.56 -11.09 -1.58
C GLU A 55 19.19 -10.43 -1.77
N GLN A 56 18.11 -11.18 -1.50
CA GLN A 56 16.74 -10.68 -1.52
C GLN A 56 16.54 -9.53 -0.52
N LEU A 57 17.01 -9.69 0.72
CA LEU A 57 16.91 -8.65 1.75
C LEU A 57 17.66 -7.37 1.38
N ASN A 58 18.83 -7.50 0.74
CA ASN A 58 19.59 -6.37 0.22
C ASN A 58 18.84 -5.65 -0.92
N ALA A 59 18.17 -6.40 -1.80
CA ALA A 59 17.36 -5.83 -2.88
C ALA A 59 16.11 -5.11 -2.35
N PHE A 60 15.44 -5.71 -1.36
CA PHE A 60 14.32 -5.10 -0.66
C PHE A 60 14.74 -3.79 0.02
N ALA A 61 15.88 -3.79 0.73
CA ALA A 61 16.39 -2.60 1.40
C ALA A 61 16.61 -1.45 0.39
N LYS A 62 17.24 -1.73 -0.75
CA LYS A 62 17.43 -0.73 -1.82
C LYS A 62 16.11 -0.18 -2.37
N THR A 63 15.15 -1.06 -2.62
CA THR A 63 13.82 -0.69 -3.14
C THR A 63 13.10 0.23 -2.16
N TYR A 64 13.07 -0.14 -0.89
CA TYR A 64 12.41 0.64 0.15
C TYR A 64 13.11 1.97 0.45
N GLN A 65 14.45 1.98 0.49
CA GLN A 65 15.21 3.22 0.66
C GLN A 65 14.94 4.22 -0.47
N LYS A 66 14.85 3.74 -1.73
CA LYS A 66 14.50 4.59 -2.88
C LYS A 66 13.08 5.14 -2.75
N PHE A 67 12.12 4.30 -2.37
CA PHE A 67 10.74 4.71 -2.09
C PHE A 67 10.67 5.79 -1.00
N LEU A 68 11.38 5.62 0.12
CA LEU A 68 11.43 6.60 1.21
C LEU A 68 12.03 7.95 0.76
N GLN A 69 13.09 7.93 -0.07
CA GLN A 69 13.71 9.16 -0.58
C GLN A 69 12.74 10.00 -1.43
N ASN A 70 11.78 9.35 -2.09
CA ASN A 70 10.81 9.99 -2.98
C ASN A 70 9.38 10.00 -2.42
N PHE A 71 9.21 9.69 -1.14
CA PHE A 71 7.90 9.41 -0.56
C PHE A 71 6.90 10.58 -0.69
N GLU A 72 7.34 11.82 -0.49
CA GLU A 72 6.45 12.99 -0.63
C GLU A 72 5.91 13.16 -2.06
N GLN A 73 6.70 12.77 -3.06
CA GLN A 73 6.25 12.75 -4.45
C GLN A 73 5.30 11.59 -4.69
N HIS A 74 5.61 10.40 -4.16
CA HIS A 74 4.73 9.23 -4.23
C HIS A 74 3.39 9.48 -3.56
N LEU A 75 3.38 10.18 -2.42
CA LEU A 75 2.17 10.52 -1.71
C LEU A 75 1.24 11.38 -2.58
N LYS A 76 1.78 12.42 -3.24
CA LYS A 76 0.99 13.23 -4.19
C LYS A 76 0.42 12.39 -5.33
N THR A 77 1.23 11.46 -5.87
CA THR A 77 0.79 10.55 -6.92
C THR A 77 -0.31 9.60 -6.43
N ILE A 78 -0.17 9.02 -5.23
CA ILE A 78 -1.17 8.18 -4.56
C ILE A 78 -2.49 8.94 -4.43
N GLN A 79 -2.45 10.14 -3.86
CA GLN A 79 -3.64 10.97 -3.63
C GLN A 79 -4.36 11.30 -4.95
N GLN A 80 -3.60 11.70 -5.98
CA GLN A 80 -4.15 12.01 -7.30
C GLN A 80 -4.81 10.78 -7.95
N HIS A 81 -4.12 9.64 -8.00
CA HIS A 81 -4.64 8.44 -8.64
C HIS A 81 -5.80 7.80 -7.86
N ALA A 82 -5.80 7.90 -6.52
CA ALA A 82 -6.90 7.46 -5.70
C ALA A 82 -8.17 8.29 -5.98
N PHE A 83 -8.01 9.61 -6.12
CA PHE A 83 -9.12 10.50 -6.49
C PHE A 83 -9.63 10.23 -7.92
N GLU A 84 -8.75 9.96 -8.88
CA GLU A 84 -9.16 9.57 -10.24
C GLU A 84 -9.96 8.25 -10.23
N ARG A 85 -9.53 7.27 -9.43
CA ARG A 85 -10.28 6.03 -9.22
C ARG A 85 -11.64 6.30 -8.58
N TYR A 86 -11.71 7.18 -7.57
CA TYR A 86 -12.95 7.65 -6.97
C TYR A 86 -13.93 8.20 -8.02
N GLN A 87 -13.47 9.16 -8.82
CA GLN A 87 -14.27 9.80 -9.86
C GLN A 87 -14.81 8.79 -10.88
N LYS A 88 -13.95 7.84 -11.29
CA LYS A 88 -14.31 6.84 -12.30
C LYS A 88 -15.32 5.81 -11.79
N LEU A 89 -15.16 5.34 -10.56
CA LEU A 89 -15.86 4.14 -10.07
C LEU A 89 -16.96 4.43 -9.04
N TYR A 90 -16.86 5.50 -8.25
CA TYR A 90 -17.68 5.67 -7.06
C TYR A 90 -18.45 6.99 -7.00
N ALA A 91 -17.94 8.07 -7.61
CA ALA A 91 -18.59 9.39 -7.56
C ALA A 91 -20.04 9.37 -8.05
N HIS A 92 -20.34 8.57 -9.08
CA HIS A 92 -21.70 8.45 -9.62
C HIS A 92 -22.72 7.84 -8.64
N HIS A 93 -22.24 7.19 -7.58
CA HIS A 93 -23.04 6.63 -6.50
C HIS A 93 -23.07 7.60 -5.30
N TYR A 94 -21.90 7.99 -4.79
CA TYR A 94 -21.79 8.80 -3.57
C TYR A 94 -22.19 10.28 -3.73
N GLU A 95 -22.10 10.82 -4.94
CA GLU A 95 -22.53 12.21 -5.22
C GLU A 95 -23.99 12.30 -5.68
N ASN A 96 -24.71 11.19 -5.69
CA ASN A 96 -26.13 11.15 -6.04
C ASN A 96 -26.97 10.64 -4.85
N PRO A 97 -27.66 11.54 -4.14
CA PRO A 97 -28.47 11.16 -2.97
C PRO A 97 -29.56 10.13 -3.24
N GLU A 98 -30.09 10.06 -4.48
CA GLU A 98 -31.09 9.06 -4.85
C GLU A 98 -30.51 7.65 -4.95
N LYS A 99 -29.19 7.54 -5.21
CA LYS A 99 -28.49 6.25 -5.32
C LYS A 99 -27.87 5.80 -4.02
N SER A 100 -27.24 6.71 -3.28
CA SER A 100 -26.59 6.38 -2.00
C SER A 100 -27.60 6.25 -0.86
N GLY A 101 -28.76 6.92 -0.95
CA GLY A 101 -29.70 7.06 0.16
C GLY A 101 -29.24 8.06 1.23
N GLU A 102 -28.10 8.72 1.00
CA GLU A 102 -27.44 9.66 1.91
C GLU A 102 -27.19 11.00 1.22
N ALA A 103 -26.82 12.04 1.98
CA ALA A 103 -26.40 13.29 1.37
C ALA A 103 -25.14 13.10 0.51
N ALA A 104 -24.99 13.90 -0.55
CA ALA A 104 -23.81 13.88 -1.41
C ALA A 104 -22.56 14.22 -0.60
N LEU A 105 -21.50 13.43 -0.75
CA LEU A 105 -20.25 13.62 -0.01
C LEU A 105 -19.51 14.91 -0.40
N SER A 106 -19.82 15.48 -1.57
CA SER A 106 -19.23 16.72 -2.09
C SER A 106 -17.71 16.62 -2.27
N ILE A 107 -17.24 15.45 -2.72
CA ILE A 107 -15.83 15.19 -3.02
C ILE A 107 -15.54 15.68 -4.44
N HIS A 108 -14.81 16.79 -4.56
CA HIS A 108 -14.61 17.51 -5.81
C HIS A 108 -13.15 17.69 -6.21
N ASP A 109 -12.24 17.40 -5.29
CA ASP A 109 -10.80 17.53 -5.45
C ASP A 109 -10.07 16.49 -4.59
N VAL A 110 -8.75 16.46 -4.74
CA VAL A 110 -7.89 15.52 -4.01
C VAL A 110 -7.98 15.77 -2.51
N GLU A 111 -8.04 17.04 -2.09
CA GLU A 111 -8.07 17.44 -0.69
C GLU A 111 -9.33 16.97 0.03
N SER A 112 -10.49 17.05 -0.61
CA SER A 112 -11.76 16.53 -0.09
C SER A 112 -11.83 14.99 -0.12
N HIS A 113 -11.03 14.33 -0.96
CA HIS A 113 -10.94 12.86 -1.02
C HIS A 113 -9.97 12.26 0.01
N ASN A 114 -8.90 12.99 0.35
CA ASN A 114 -7.84 12.52 1.24
C ASN A 114 -8.32 11.86 2.55
N PRO A 115 -9.35 12.36 3.27
CA PRO A 115 -9.80 11.72 4.51
C PRO A 115 -10.17 10.24 4.37
N TYR A 116 -10.58 9.78 3.19
CA TYR A 116 -11.04 8.42 2.94
C TYR A 116 -9.92 7.42 2.62
N ILE A 117 -8.67 7.89 2.51
CA ILE A 117 -7.50 7.07 2.10
C ILE A 117 -6.34 7.11 3.11
N GLN A 118 -6.58 7.59 4.34
CA GLN A 118 -5.54 7.73 5.36
C GLN A 118 -5.24 6.43 6.11
N THR A 119 -6.12 5.43 6.01
CA THR A 119 -5.95 4.15 6.71
C THR A 119 -5.04 3.21 5.93
N MET A 120 -3.73 3.38 6.11
CA MET A 120 -2.75 2.42 5.60
C MET A 120 -2.84 1.08 6.32
N LEU A 121 -2.70 -0.01 5.58
CA LEU A 121 -2.68 -1.38 6.10
C LEU A 121 -1.24 -1.88 6.27
N ASN A 122 -0.46 -1.89 5.19
CA ASN A 122 0.92 -2.40 5.18
C ASN A 122 1.69 -1.93 3.93
N LEU A 123 2.98 -2.22 3.91
CA LEU A 123 3.81 -2.28 2.70
C LEU A 123 4.20 -3.73 2.41
N ARG A 124 4.37 -4.07 1.14
CA ARG A 124 5.00 -5.32 0.72
C ARG A 124 6.11 -5.06 -0.30
N LEU A 125 7.29 -5.64 -0.05
CA LEU A 125 8.42 -5.68 -0.98
C LEU A 125 8.45 -7.05 -1.63
N SER A 126 7.68 -7.19 -2.71
CA SER A 126 7.41 -8.47 -3.34
C SER A 126 8.60 -9.08 -4.08
N SER A 127 9.35 -8.24 -4.78
CA SER A 127 10.52 -8.62 -5.56
C SER A 127 11.45 -7.41 -5.70
N PRO A 128 12.67 -7.56 -6.25
CA PRO A 128 13.52 -6.41 -6.53
C PRO A 128 12.76 -5.36 -7.35
N ASP A 129 12.84 -4.10 -6.90
CA ASP A 129 12.19 -2.93 -7.51
C ASP A 129 10.65 -2.90 -7.46
N ILE A 130 9.98 -3.86 -6.82
CA ILE A 130 8.52 -3.87 -6.66
C ILE A 130 8.14 -3.62 -5.21
N LEU A 131 7.34 -2.57 -5.00
CA LEU A 131 6.75 -2.22 -3.71
C LEU A 131 5.24 -2.04 -3.87
N ARG A 132 4.45 -2.61 -2.96
CA ARG A 132 3.00 -2.40 -2.86
C ARG A 132 2.67 -1.66 -1.58
N LEU A 133 1.82 -0.66 -1.69
CA LEU A 133 1.22 0.05 -0.56
C LEU A 133 -0.27 -0.23 -0.58
N SER A 134 -0.78 -0.83 0.50
CA SER A 134 -2.19 -1.18 0.62
C SER A 134 -2.87 -0.33 1.68
N ILE A 135 -4.07 0.17 1.37
CA ILE A 135 -4.90 0.97 2.28
C ILE A 135 -6.29 0.34 2.43
N HIS A 136 -6.89 0.52 3.58
CA HIS A 136 -8.33 0.46 3.72
C HIS A 136 -8.90 1.69 3.04
N TYR A 137 -9.89 1.49 2.18
CA TYR A 137 -10.54 2.56 1.47
C TYR A 137 -11.96 2.73 2.00
N ASP A 138 -12.21 3.85 2.69
CA ASP A 138 -13.46 4.05 3.44
C ASP A 138 -14.72 4.08 2.54
N LEU A 139 -14.54 4.33 1.24
CA LEU A 139 -15.60 4.34 0.23
C LEU A 139 -15.75 3.00 -0.52
N ASP A 140 -14.86 2.04 -0.28
CA ASP A 140 -14.95 0.65 -0.74
C ASP A 140 -14.28 -0.27 0.29
N THR A 141 -15.02 -0.52 1.36
CA THR A 141 -14.51 -1.28 2.51
C THR A 141 -14.29 -2.76 2.22
N GLU A 142 -14.82 -3.28 1.09
CA GLU A 142 -14.71 -4.67 0.69
C GLU A 142 -13.37 -4.96 -0.01
N HIS A 143 -12.93 -4.06 -0.91
CA HIS A 143 -11.79 -4.32 -1.77
C HIS A 143 -10.52 -3.54 -1.37
N GLY A 144 -10.66 -2.48 -0.57
CA GLY A 144 -9.55 -1.59 -0.25
C GLY A 144 -8.93 -0.93 -1.49
N MET A 145 -7.70 -0.47 -1.38
CA MET A 145 -6.95 0.02 -2.53
C MET A 145 -5.46 -0.32 -2.39
N GLU A 146 -4.84 -0.69 -3.50
CA GLU A 146 -3.42 -1.04 -3.57
C GLU A 146 -2.72 -0.25 -4.68
N PHE A 147 -1.55 0.27 -4.33
CA PHE A 147 -0.69 1.07 -5.19
C PHE A 147 0.59 0.28 -5.43
N LYS A 148 0.80 -0.16 -6.67
CA LYS A 148 1.98 -0.90 -7.08
C LYS A 148 3.01 0.02 -7.71
N PHE A 149 4.17 0.08 -7.09
CA PHE A 149 5.34 0.79 -7.58
C PHE A 149 6.31 -0.20 -8.20
N VAL A 150 6.72 0.06 -9.43
CA VAL A 150 7.78 -0.68 -10.13
C VAL A 150 8.89 0.28 -10.49
N ASN A 151 10.12 -0.05 -10.07
CA ASN A 151 11.29 0.81 -10.21
C ASN A 151 11.02 2.23 -9.69
N ASP A 152 10.33 2.34 -8.55
CA ASP A 152 10.00 3.61 -7.88
C ASP A 152 9.07 4.53 -8.70
N GLN A 153 8.23 3.95 -9.57
CA GLN A 153 7.18 4.67 -10.29
C GLN A 153 5.85 3.95 -10.06
N LEU A 154 4.77 4.69 -9.81
CA LEU A 154 3.45 4.10 -9.69
C LEU A 154 3.03 3.53 -11.05
N GLU A 155 2.81 2.22 -11.10
CA GLU A 155 2.41 1.51 -12.32
C GLU A 155 0.90 1.23 -12.34
N THR A 156 0.35 0.74 -11.22
CA THR A 156 -1.04 0.27 -11.13
C THR A 156 -1.71 0.71 -9.84
N VAL A 157 -3.01 1.04 -9.93
CA VAL A 157 -3.91 1.25 -8.78
C VAL A 157 -5.17 0.41 -8.95
N ALA A 158 -5.38 -0.55 -8.05
CA ALA A 158 -6.53 -1.46 -8.09
C ALA A 158 -7.02 -1.83 -6.68
N GLY A 159 -7.96 -2.78 -6.58
CA GLY A 159 -8.25 -3.42 -5.29
C GLY A 159 -7.02 -4.19 -4.78
N ILE A 160 -7.02 -4.53 -3.50
CA ILE A 160 -5.93 -5.31 -2.90
C ILE A 160 -5.83 -6.67 -3.61
N ALA A 161 -4.60 -7.07 -3.95
CA ALA A 161 -4.27 -8.28 -4.71
C ALA A 161 -4.75 -8.30 -6.18
N GLU A 162 -5.18 -7.16 -6.74
CA GLU A 162 -5.52 -7.03 -8.16
C GLU A 162 -4.39 -6.38 -9.00
N THR A 163 -3.18 -6.17 -8.44
CA THR A 163 -2.08 -5.38 -9.04
C THR A 163 -0.82 -6.17 -9.49
#